data_AF-A0A152A541-F1
#
_entry.id   AF-A0A152A541-F1
#
_cell.length_a   1.000
_cell.length_b   1.000
_cell.length_c   1.000
_cell.angle_alpha   90.00
_cell.angle_beta   90.00
_cell.angle_gamma   90.00
#
_symmetry.space_group_name_H-M   'P 1'
#
loop_
_entity.id
_entity.type
_entity.pdbx_description
1 polymer ?
#
loop_
_entity_poly.entity_id
_entity_poly.type
_entity_poly.pdbx_seq_one_letter_code
_entity_poly.pdbx_strand_id
1 'polypeptide(L)'
;MMSSNKEKNYYGEKNCSIIYNNKNGVMVSCKNKSYFEHSETGELLCGVHSKKYKKMVKDLKKRDKGDAQRILLEKYRDEDTLIESFRVENETNGKKGTVVLSRLQMMHAPDDIAGYRKVFPNFKHGPRKDGLGMPSLSPMSLGPVEHGQPVVPVSLNIENFHQGSKCFQKDLESDGKTVGKTYEESRNKMFQDSEPHRHKYKDGKGKPLLPLFFVWIDSKSKQHYLNALQCRQFYCNFYERLVSQQDDFKKLQQLKNSGVNLQIIGYDARPVKPDDILLEYQNTKLPFGHELVLATMLWFDDPQQYPWRKFKTFDF
;
A
#
# COMPACT_ATOMS: atom_id res chain seq x y z
N MET A 1 5.22 -50.49 -18.23
CA MET A 1 4.80 -49.89 -16.94
C MET A 1 5.31 -48.46 -16.90
N MET A 2 4.43 -47.48 -17.13
CA MET A 2 4.78 -46.07 -16.92
C MET A 2 4.95 -45.87 -15.42
N SER A 3 6.20 -45.70 -14.98
CA SER A 3 6.50 -45.34 -13.60
C SER A 3 5.79 -44.01 -13.34
N SER A 4 4.68 -44.07 -12.59
CA SER A 4 3.90 -42.89 -12.23
C SER A 4 4.87 -41.92 -11.57
N ASN A 5 5.17 -40.82 -12.25
CA ASN A 5 6.11 -39.82 -11.79
C ASN A 5 5.49 -39.19 -10.53
N LYS A 6 5.76 -39.77 -9.35
CA LYS A 6 5.19 -39.30 -8.08
C LYS A 6 5.59 -37.84 -7.97
N GLU A 7 4.59 -36.99 -7.99
CA GLU A 7 4.76 -35.55 -7.86
C GLU A 7 5.58 -35.28 -6.59
N LYS A 8 6.78 -34.71 -6.74
CA LYS A 8 7.67 -34.46 -5.61
C LYS A 8 7.08 -33.35 -4.76
N ASN A 9 6.82 -33.63 -3.49
CA ASN A 9 6.39 -32.64 -2.51
C ASN A 9 7.61 -31.89 -1.95
N TYR A 10 7.56 -30.56 -1.92
CA TYR A 10 8.62 -29.72 -1.38
C TYR A 10 8.15 -28.90 -0.19
N TYR A 11 9.13 -28.51 0.64
CA TYR A 11 8.95 -27.70 1.82
C TYR A 11 8.22 -26.39 1.49
N GLY A 12 7.05 -26.17 2.09
CA GLY A 12 6.35 -24.90 2.05
C GLY A 12 5.47 -24.66 0.82
N GLU A 13 5.35 -25.60 -0.11
CA GLU A 13 4.66 -25.36 -1.39
C GLU A 13 3.17 -25.69 -1.32
N LYS A 14 2.84 -26.89 -0.81
CA LYS A 14 1.47 -27.35 -0.63
C LYS A 14 0.92 -26.94 0.73
N ASN A 15 -0.40 -26.91 0.83
CA ASN A 15 -1.09 -26.69 2.11
C ASN A 15 -1.12 -28.00 2.90
N CYS A 16 -1.24 -27.89 4.21
CA CYS A 16 -1.42 -29.03 5.09
C CYS A 16 -2.74 -29.76 4.80
N SER A 17 -2.69 -31.09 4.71
CA SER A 17 -3.82 -31.97 4.36
C SER A 17 -4.85 -32.14 5.48
N ILE A 18 -4.55 -31.69 6.70
CA ILE A 18 -5.44 -31.86 7.86
C ILE A 18 -6.69 -30.98 7.72
N ILE A 19 -7.85 -31.60 7.94
CA ILE A 19 -9.15 -30.95 8.12
C ILE A 19 -9.48 -30.98 9.62
N TYR A 20 -9.95 -29.87 10.18
CA TYR A 20 -10.27 -29.75 11.61
C TYR A 20 -11.54 -28.94 11.84
N ASN A 21 -12.17 -29.11 13.00
CA ASN A 21 -13.32 -28.29 13.40
C ASN A 21 -12.86 -26.92 13.87
N ASN A 22 -13.38 -25.86 13.24
CA ASN A 22 -13.17 -24.49 13.73
C ASN A 22 -14.00 -24.23 15.00
N LYS A 23 -13.88 -23.01 15.56
CA LYS A 23 -14.62 -22.59 16.77
C LYS A 23 -16.14 -22.67 16.65
N ASN A 24 -16.67 -22.73 15.43
CA ASN A 24 -18.10 -22.84 15.14
C ASN A 24 -18.53 -24.27 14.82
N GLY A 25 -17.65 -25.28 15.03
CA GLY A 25 -17.95 -26.68 14.74
C GLY A 25 -17.98 -27.04 13.25
N VAL A 26 -17.47 -26.17 12.37
CA VAL A 26 -17.41 -26.42 10.93
C VAL A 26 -16.05 -27.01 10.57
N MET A 27 -16.07 -28.12 9.83
CA MET A 27 -14.87 -28.75 9.28
C MET A 27 -14.22 -27.84 8.23
N VAL A 28 -12.98 -27.42 8.47
CA VAL A 28 -12.21 -26.55 7.58
C VAL A 28 -10.83 -27.13 7.31
N SER A 29 -10.34 -26.94 6.07
CA SER A 29 -8.98 -27.33 5.69
C SER A 29 -7.93 -26.40 6.31
N CYS A 30 -6.81 -26.95 6.77
CA CYS A 30 -5.67 -26.17 7.22
C CYS A 30 -5.05 -25.34 6.09
N LYS A 31 -4.94 -24.02 6.29
CA LYS A 31 -4.34 -23.09 5.31
C LYS A 31 -2.82 -22.94 5.46
N ASN A 32 -2.22 -23.52 6.50
CA ASN A 32 -0.77 -23.45 6.70
C ASN A 32 -0.03 -24.28 5.66
N LYS A 33 1.14 -23.80 5.25
CA LYS A 33 2.03 -24.55 4.37
C LYS A 33 2.58 -25.80 5.07
N SER A 34 2.72 -26.88 4.29
CA SER A 34 3.27 -28.14 4.77
C SER A 34 4.79 -28.13 4.74
N TYR A 35 5.39 -28.65 5.79
CA TYR A 35 6.85 -28.77 5.93
C TYR A 35 7.29 -30.22 6.16
N PHE A 36 6.32 -31.09 6.47
CA PHE A 36 6.53 -32.49 6.80
C PHE A 36 5.60 -33.37 5.96
N GLU A 37 5.99 -34.61 5.74
CA GLU A 37 5.17 -35.66 5.14
C GLU A 37 5.06 -36.82 6.14
N HIS A 38 3.85 -37.33 6.37
CA HIS A 38 3.66 -38.52 7.19
C HIS A 38 4.21 -39.75 6.46
N SER A 39 5.10 -40.49 7.09
CA SER A 39 5.87 -41.58 6.46
C SER A 39 4.99 -42.72 5.96
N GLU A 40 3.88 -43.00 6.65
CA GLU A 40 2.96 -44.09 6.30
C GLU A 40 1.83 -43.65 5.35
N THR A 41 1.15 -42.55 5.66
CA THR A 41 -0.04 -42.09 4.90
C THR A 41 0.30 -41.18 3.71
N GLY A 42 1.49 -40.58 3.69
CA GLY A 42 1.86 -39.57 2.70
C GLY A 42 1.19 -38.21 2.91
N GLU A 43 0.46 -38.02 4.01
CA GLU A 43 -0.22 -36.75 4.30
C GLU A 43 0.76 -35.61 4.54
N LEU A 44 0.43 -34.42 4.05
CA LEU A 44 1.26 -33.24 4.18
C LEU A 44 0.90 -32.45 5.44
N LEU A 45 1.89 -32.18 6.29
CA LEU A 45 1.67 -31.63 7.62
C LEU A 45 2.42 -30.30 7.79
N CYS A 46 1.74 -29.30 8.36
CA CYS A 46 2.38 -28.07 8.83
C CYS A 46 3.07 -28.29 10.19
N GLY A 47 3.84 -27.31 10.66
CA GLY A 47 4.57 -27.42 11.93
C GLY A 47 3.69 -27.52 13.18
N VAL A 48 2.41 -27.12 13.11
CA VAL A 48 1.46 -27.30 14.21
C VAL A 48 0.97 -28.75 14.26
N HIS A 49 0.53 -29.28 13.12
CA HIS A 49 -0.06 -30.62 13.05
C HIS A 49 0.97 -31.75 13.08
N SER A 50 2.21 -31.51 12.65
CA SER A 50 3.28 -32.52 12.73
C SER A 50 3.63 -32.91 14.18
N LYS A 51 3.33 -32.06 15.17
CA LYS A 51 3.60 -32.33 16.60
C LYS A 51 2.90 -33.59 17.13
N LYS A 52 1.72 -33.93 16.60
CA LYS A 52 0.98 -35.15 16.97
C LYS A 52 1.64 -36.42 16.43
N TYR A 53 2.44 -36.28 15.36
CA TYR A 53 3.01 -37.39 14.59
C TYR A 53 4.54 -37.39 14.62
N LYS A 54 5.18 -36.82 15.66
CA LYS A 54 6.65 -36.58 15.71
C LYS A 54 7.52 -37.76 15.28
N LYS A 55 7.11 -39.00 15.54
CA LYS A 55 7.87 -40.22 15.19
C LYS A 55 7.59 -40.75 13.77
N MET A 56 6.53 -40.27 13.14
CA MET A 56 5.99 -40.76 11.87
C MET A 56 6.03 -39.68 10.77
N VAL A 57 6.79 -38.61 10.97
CA VAL A 57 6.93 -37.53 10.00
C VAL A 57 8.37 -37.39 9.55
N LYS A 58 8.57 -37.08 8.28
CA LYS A 58 9.86 -36.70 7.71
C LYS A 58 9.79 -35.28 7.15
N ASP A 59 10.89 -34.56 7.21
CA ASP A 59 10.99 -33.24 6.60
C ASP A 59 10.84 -33.32 5.08
N LEU A 60 10.04 -32.41 4.53
CA LEU A 60 10.02 -32.20 3.09
C LEU A 60 11.34 -31.55 2.67
N LYS A 61 11.87 -31.97 1.51
CA LYS A 61 13.05 -31.35 0.94
C LYS A 61 12.74 -29.91 0.55
N LYS A 62 13.65 -28.99 0.86
CA LYS A 62 13.62 -27.65 0.27
C LYS A 62 13.92 -27.77 -1.22
N ARG A 63 13.24 -26.96 -2.03
CA ARG A 63 13.55 -26.86 -3.45
C ARG A 63 14.94 -26.23 -3.62
N ASP A 64 15.65 -26.65 -4.66
CA ASP A 64 16.89 -25.99 -5.04
C ASP A 64 16.63 -24.51 -5.42
N LYS A 65 17.59 -23.62 -5.14
CA LYS A 65 17.43 -22.18 -5.40
C LYS A 65 17.22 -21.89 -6.88
N GLY A 66 17.95 -22.57 -7.76
CA GLY A 66 17.82 -22.38 -9.21
C GLY A 66 16.45 -22.84 -9.71
N ASP A 67 15.98 -23.98 -9.23
CA ASP A 67 14.65 -24.50 -9.60
C ASP A 67 13.51 -23.64 -9.03
N ALA A 68 13.64 -23.14 -7.80
CA ALA A 68 12.68 -22.19 -7.22
C ALA A 68 12.63 -20.87 -8.02
N GLN A 69 13.79 -20.35 -8.43
CA GLN A 69 13.85 -19.15 -9.28
C GLN A 69 13.23 -19.40 -10.65
N ARG A 70 13.46 -20.57 -11.26
CA ARG A 70 12.87 -20.96 -12.55
C ARG A 70 11.34 -20.98 -12.46
N ILE A 71 10.78 -21.65 -11.46
CA ILE A 71 9.32 -21.72 -11.25
C ILE A 71 8.73 -20.33 -11.01
N LEU A 72 9.43 -19.48 -10.25
CA LEU A 72 9.00 -18.11 -10.02
C LEU A 72 8.96 -17.29 -11.32
N LEU A 73 9.97 -17.44 -12.18
CA LEU A 73 10.02 -16.80 -13.49
C LEU A 73 8.95 -17.33 -14.45
N GLU A 74 8.67 -18.64 -14.42
CA GLU A 74 7.56 -19.24 -15.16
C GLU A 74 6.22 -18.65 -14.71
N LYS A 75 5.99 -18.54 -13.39
CA LYS A 75 4.80 -17.88 -12.84
C LYS A 75 4.66 -16.45 -13.35
N TYR A 76 5.74 -15.66 -13.37
CA TYR A 76 5.69 -14.29 -13.88
C TYR A 76 5.37 -14.23 -15.38
N ARG A 77 5.87 -15.17 -16.19
CA ARG A 77 5.53 -15.26 -17.62
C ARG A 77 4.07 -15.63 -17.83
N ASP A 78 3.53 -16.54 -17.03
CA ASP A 78 2.12 -16.91 -17.07
C ASP A 78 1.23 -15.71 -16.67
N GLU A 79 1.62 -14.99 -15.61
CA GLU A 79 0.97 -13.74 -15.20
C GLU A 79 1.01 -12.68 -16.33
N ASP A 80 2.16 -12.49 -16.98
CA ASP A 80 2.33 -11.57 -18.11
C ASP A 80 1.46 -11.93 -19.31
N THR A 81 1.41 -13.22 -19.66
CA THR A 81 0.58 -13.74 -20.76
C THR A 81 -0.90 -13.50 -20.47
N LEU A 82 -1.32 -13.73 -19.23
CA LEU A 82 -2.69 -13.49 -18.82
C LEU A 82 -3.04 -12.00 -18.86
N ILE A 83 -2.17 -11.13 -18.33
CA ILE A 83 -2.37 -9.68 -18.39
C ILE A 83 -2.50 -9.19 -19.84
N GLU A 84 -1.66 -9.72 -20.74
CA GLU A 84 -1.72 -9.37 -22.16
C GLU A 84 -3.02 -9.83 -22.83
N SER A 85 -3.50 -11.03 -22.51
CA SER A 85 -4.78 -11.52 -23.03
C SER A 85 -5.96 -10.60 -22.65
N PHE A 86 -6.01 -10.15 -21.39
CA PHE A 86 -7.02 -9.19 -20.92
C PHE A 86 -6.86 -7.80 -21.55
N ARG A 87 -5.62 -7.37 -21.79
CA ARG A 87 -5.33 -6.10 -22.48
C ARG A 87 -5.89 -6.12 -23.91
N VAL A 88 -5.62 -7.18 -24.67
CA VAL A 88 -6.12 -7.36 -26.05
C VAL A 88 -7.64 -7.45 -26.06
N GLU A 89 -8.25 -8.16 -25.12
CA GLU A 89 -9.71 -8.22 -24.98
C GLU A 89 -10.30 -6.82 -24.72
N ASN A 90 -9.72 -6.07 -23.78
CA ASN A 90 -10.16 -4.71 -23.49
C ASN A 90 -10.03 -3.79 -24.71
N GLU A 91 -8.88 -3.83 -25.40
CA GLU A 91 -8.61 -3.05 -26.61
C GLU A 91 -9.60 -3.40 -27.73
N THR A 92 -9.84 -4.69 -27.99
CA THR A 92 -10.80 -5.16 -29.01
C THR A 92 -12.21 -4.68 -28.72
N ASN A 93 -12.57 -4.55 -27.44
CA ASN A 93 -13.87 -4.06 -26.99
C ASN A 93 -13.92 -2.52 -26.84
N GLY A 94 -12.87 -1.79 -27.22
CA GLY A 94 -12.79 -0.34 -27.05
C GLY A 94 -12.81 0.12 -25.58
N LYS A 95 -12.40 -0.74 -24.65
CA LYS A 95 -12.38 -0.47 -23.20
C LYS A 95 -10.98 -0.09 -22.73
N LYS A 96 -10.90 0.91 -21.85
CA LYS A 96 -9.71 1.16 -21.03
C LYS A 96 -9.57 0.05 -19.97
N GLY A 97 -8.35 -0.14 -19.48
CA GLY A 97 -8.07 -0.98 -18.33
C GLY A 97 -8.76 -0.47 -17.06
N THR A 98 -9.08 -1.39 -16.17
CA THR A 98 -9.70 -1.08 -14.87
C THR A 98 -8.64 -0.96 -13.77
N VAL A 99 -8.97 -0.25 -12.69
CA VAL A 99 -8.05 -0.09 -11.54
C VAL A 99 -8.72 -0.63 -10.29
N VAL A 100 -8.00 -1.46 -9.53
CA VAL A 100 -8.42 -2.00 -8.24
C VAL A 100 -7.35 -1.78 -7.17
N LEU A 101 -7.75 -1.86 -5.91
CA LEU A 101 -6.89 -1.70 -4.75
C LEU A 101 -6.77 -3.02 -3.99
N SER A 102 -5.57 -3.34 -3.51
CA SER A 102 -5.35 -4.50 -2.63
C SER A 102 -4.43 -4.17 -1.49
N ARG A 103 -4.80 -4.64 -0.30
CA ARG A 103 -4.06 -4.36 0.93
C ARG A 103 -2.85 -5.27 1.02
N LEU A 104 -1.67 -4.68 1.21
CA LEU A 104 -0.49 -5.44 1.59
C LEU A 104 -0.56 -5.81 3.07
N GLN A 105 -0.48 -7.09 3.36
CA GLN A 105 -0.42 -7.61 4.73
C GLN A 105 1.04 -7.93 5.10
N MET A 106 1.41 -7.73 6.37
CA MET A 106 2.75 -8.07 6.84
C MET A 106 2.98 -9.58 6.69
N MET A 107 4.13 -9.96 6.13
CA MET A 107 4.55 -11.37 5.96
C MET A 107 3.66 -12.20 5.02
N HIS A 108 2.76 -11.57 4.27
CA HIS A 108 1.93 -12.24 3.28
C HIS A 108 2.24 -11.74 1.88
N ALA A 109 2.16 -12.64 0.90
CA ALA A 109 2.15 -12.23 -0.49
C ALA A 109 0.91 -11.36 -0.76
N PRO A 110 1.01 -10.37 -1.66
CA PRO A 110 -0.17 -9.66 -2.14
C PRO A 110 -1.15 -10.63 -2.80
N ASP A 111 -2.44 -10.28 -2.77
CA ASP A 111 -3.45 -11.03 -3.50
C ASP A 111 -3.16 -11.01 -5.01
N ASP A 112 -3.24 -12.16 -5.66
CA ASP A 112 -3.12 -12.28 -7.11
C ASP A 112 -4.52 -12.13 -7.74
N ILE A 113 -4.73 -11.10 -8.56
CA ILE A 113 -5.97 -10.92 -9.32
C ILE A 113 -5.67 -11.22 -10.80
N ALA A 114 -6.33 -12.24 -11.34
CA ALA A 114 -6.16 -12.69 -12.73
C ALA A 114 -6.33 -11.53 -13.71
N GLY A 115 -5.36 -11.34 -14.61
CA GLY A 115 -5.38 -10.29 -15.63
C GLY A 115 -5.01 -8.89 -15.14
N TYR A 116 -4.61 -8.71 -13.88
CA TYR A 116 -4.20 -7.41 -13.34
C TYR A 116 -2.68 -7.30 -13.16
N ARG A 117 -2.13 -6.17 -13.63
CA ARG A 117 -0.75 -5.77 -13.37
C ARG A 117 -0.62 -5.19 -11.97
N LYS A 118 0.18 -5.84 -11.12
CA LYS A 118 0.52 -5.34 -9.78
C LYS A 118 1.37 -4.07 -9.87
N VAL A 119 1.02 -3.07 -9.06
CA VAL A 119 1.71 -1.78 -8.94
C VAL A 119 2.00 -1.50 -7.48
N PHE A 120 3.26 -1.22 -7.16
CA PHE A 120 3.73 -0.95 -5.80
C PHE A 120 4.30 0.48 -5.72
N PRO A 121 3.49 1.48 -5.35
CA PRO A 121 3.94 2.89 -5.28
C PRO A 121 4.81 3.20 -4.06
N ASN A 122 4.85 2.29 -3.08
CA ASN A 122 5.61 2.50 -1.85
C ASN A 122 7.12 2.43 -2.09
N PHE A 123 7.88 3.37 -1.50
CA PHE A 123 9.34 3.51 -1.66
C PHE A 123 10.12 2.19 -1.50
N LYS A 124 9.83 1.43 -0.43
CA LYS A 124 10.54 0.18 -0.10
C LYS A 124 10.28 -0.97 -1.08
N HIS A 125 9.33 -0.83 -1.98
CA HIS A 125 8.93 -1.89 -2.91
C HIS A 125 9.48 -1.71 -4.33
N GLY A 126 10.33 -0.70 -4.56
CA GLY A 126 11.01 -0.51 -5.87
C GLY A 126 11.70 -1.76 -6.42
N PRO A 127 12.42 -2.56 -5.61
CA PRO A 127 13.10 -3.77 -6.10
C PRO A 127 12.19 -4.97 -6.43
N ARG A 128 10.87 -4.89 -6.19
CA ARG A 128 9.95 -6.02 -6.41
C ARG A 128 9.97 -6.48 -7.86
N LYS A 129 9.86 -7.79 -8.05
CA LYS A 129 9.90 -8.45 -9.37
C LYS A 129 8.56 -9.05 -9.78
N ASP A 130 7.63 -9.16 -8.83
CA ASP A 130 6.27 -9.65 -9.02
C ASP A 130 5.29 -8.55 -9.45
N GLY A 131 5.78 -7.42 -9.95
CA GLY A 131 4.99 -6.29 -10.42
C GLY A 131 5.83 -5.05 -10.68
N LEU A 132 5.17 -3.92 -10.88
CA LEU A 132 5.81 -2.63 -11.12
C LEU A 132 6.15 -1.95 -9.79
N GLY A 133 7.41 -1.99 -9.37
CA GLY A 133 7.93 -1.17 -8.28
C GLY A 133 8.11 0.28 -8.75
N MET A 134 7.32 1.22 -8.23
CA MET A 134 7.29 2.62 -8.67
C MET A 134 7.54 3.57 -7.49
N PRO A 135 8.76 3.56 -6.91
CA PRO A 135 9.06 4.34 -5.72
C PRO A 135 8.97 5.86 -5.94
N SER A 136 9.05 6.34 -7.20
CA SER A 136 8.86 7.75 -7.54
C SER A 136 7.46 8.27 -7.21
N LEU A 137 6.47 7.38 -7.10
CA LEU A 137 5.08 7.70 -6.73
C LEU A 137 4.88 7.73 -5.20
N SER A 138 5.92 7.43 -4.43
CA SER A 138 5.87 7.40 -2.97
C SER A 138 5.83 8.83 -2.40
N PRO A 139 5.04 9.09 -1.36
CA PRO A 139 5.12 10.33 -0.58
C PRO A 139 6.52 10.64 -0.03
N MET A 140 7.34 9.59 0.13
CA MET A 140 8.73 9.71 0.58
C MET A 140 9.69 10.21 -0.51
N SER A 141 9.29 10.18 -1.77
CA SER A 141 10.09 10.59 -2.92
C SER A 141 9.56 11.83 -3.61
N LEU A 142 8.26 12.12 -3.47
CA LEU A 142 7.63 13.29 -4.07
C LEU A 142 7.99 14.56 -3.30
N GLY A 143 8.64 15.50 -3.99
CA GLY A 143 8.98 16.83 -3.49
C GLY A 143 9.87 17.57 -4.49
N PRO A 144 10.25 18.82 -4.19
CA PRO A 144 9.85 19.60 -3.02
C PRO A 144 8.37 20.02 -3.03
N VAL A 145 7.82 20.38 -1.86
CA VAL A 145 6.46 20.91 -1.69
C VAL A 145 6.52 22.43 -1.54
N GLU A 146 6.31 23.13 -2.65
CA GLU A 146 6.16 24.58 -2.68
C GLU A 146 4.74 24.98 -2.22
N HIS A 147 4.56 25.10 -0.90
CA HIS A 147 3.25 25.30 -0.29
C HIS A 147 2.79 26.76 -0.16
N GLY A 148 3.65 27.75 -0.44
CA GLY A 148 3.28 29.17 -0.41
C GLY A 148 2.90 29.74 0.97
N GLN A 149 3.25 29.04 2.05
CA GLN A 149 3.00 29.54 3.41
C GLN A 149 4.09 30.58 3.73
N PRO A 150 3.75 31.80 4.19
CA PRO A 150 4.73 32.83 4.49
C PRO A 150 5.64 32.36 5.63
N VAL A 151 6.92 32.72 5.56
CA VAL A 151 7.97 32.44 6.56
C VAL A 151 8.23 30.96 6.91
N VAL A 152 7.50 30.02 6.31
CA VAL A 152 7.71 28.58 6.47
C VAL A 152 8.59 28.08 5.31
N PRO A 153 9.71 27.38 5.59
CA PRO A 153 10.58 26.89 4.53
C PRO A 153 9.87 25.82 3.68
N VAL A 154 10.21 25.72 2.40
CA VAL A 154 9.73 24.64 1.52
C VAL A 154 10.01 23.27 2.14
N SER A 155 9.11 22.31 2.01
CA SER A 155 9.39 20.95 2.47
C SER A 155 10.04 20.11 1.39
N LEU A 156 11.10 19.38 1.71
CA LEU A 156 11.85 18.58 0.72
C LEU A 156 11.07 17.37 0.19
N ASN A 157 10.06 16.88 0.92
CA ASN A 157 9.17 15.82 0.47
C ASN A 157 7.79 15.91 1.13
N ILE A 158 6.77 15.35 0.49
CA ILE A 158 5.38 15.43 0.95
C ILE A 158 5.12 14.65 2.24
N GLU A 159 5.86 13.58 2.52
CA GLU A 159 5.77 12.86 3.80
C GLU A 159 6.14 13.79 4.96
N ASN A 160 7.29 14.46 4.88
CA ASN A 160 7.76 15.41 5.89
C ASN A 160 6.88 16.65 5.97
N PHE A 161 6.35 17.13 4.85
CA PHE A 161 5.35 18.19 4.83
C PHE A 161 4.12 17.80 5.67
N HIS A 162 3.56 16.62 5.40
CA HIS A 162 2.38 16.13 6.12
C HIS A 162 2.67 15.86 7.61
N GLN A 163 3.79 15.23 7.94
CA GLN A 163 4.12 14.94 9.34
C GLN A 163 4.50 16.20 10.13
N GLY A 164 5.25 17.13 9.53
CA GLY A 164 5.64 18.39 10.19
C GLY A 164 4.44 19.30 10.43
N SER A 165 3.40 19.21 9.60
CA SER A 165 2.14 19.95 9.82
C SER A 165 1.35 19.48 11.06
N LYS A 166 1.64 18.28 11.60
CA LYS A 166 0.95 17.73 12.78
C LYS A 166 1.40 18.41 14.07
N CYS A 167 0.41 18.84 14.87
CA CYS A 167 0.62 19.36 16.21
C CYS A 167 0.19 18.34 17.27
N PHE A 168 1.02 18.14 18.28
CA PHE A 168 0.81 17.22 19.40
C PHE A 168 0.83 17.98 20.72
N GLN A 169 0.43 17.33 21.82
CA GLN A 169 0.39 17.97 23.14
C GLN A 169 1.71 18.65 23.55
N LYS A 170 2.85 18.06 23.16
CA LYS A 170 4.19 18.61 23.46
C LYS A 170 4.68 19.70 22.52
N ASP A 171 3.92 19.98 21.46
CA ASP A 171 4.18 21.13 20.58
C ASP A 171 3.47 22.39 21.08
N LEU A 172 2.57 22.27 22.04
CA LEU A 172 1.81 23.38 22.61
C LEU A 172 2.64 24.11 23.67
N GLU A 173 2.40 25.42 23.79
CA GLU A 173 2.97 26.26 24.83
C GLU A 173 2.38 25.93 26.22
N SER A 174 2.86 26.62 27.27
CA SER A 174 2.45 26.38 28.66
C SER A 174 0.95 26.55 28.92
N ASP A 175 0.24 27.31 28.07
CA ASP A 175 -1.21 27.47 28.13
C ASP A 175 -1.99 26.25 27.61
N GLY A 176 -1.30 25.27 27.01
CA GLY A 176 -1.89 24.07 26.43
C GLY A 176 -2.84 24.33 25.26
N LYS A 177 -2.76 25.50 24.60
CA LYS A 177 -3.65 25.90 23.51
C LYS A 177 -2.91 26.52 22.34
N THR A 178 -1.86 27.28 22.59
CA THR A 178 -1.15 28.03 21.56
C THR A 178 -0.03 27.18 20.97
N VAL A 179 0.09 27.17 19.64
CA VAL A 179 1.31 26.70 18.97
C VAL A 179 2.30 27.85 18.92
N GLY A 180 3.51 27.62 19.41
CA GLY A 180 4.57 28.62 19.39
C GLY A 180 5.88 28.03 18.91
N LYS A 181 6.97 28.48 19.53
CA LYS A 181 8.34 28.29 19.02
C LYS A 181 8.71 26.80 18.91
N THR A 182 8.29 25.99 19.87
CA THR A 182 8.57 24.54 19.89
C THR A 182 7.99 23.84 18.66
N TYR A 183 6.75 24.16 18.30
CA TYR A 183 6.10 23.63 17.11
C TYR A 183 6.83 24.08 15.83
N GLU A 184 7.13 25.37 15.72
CA GLU A 184 7.76 25.97 14.54
C GLU A 184 9.14 25.38 14.26
N GLU A 185 9.98 25.25 15.29
CA GLU A 185 11.30 24.63 15.20
C GLU A 185 11.19 23.17 14.76
N SER A 186 10.28 22.41 15.37
CA SER A 186 10.10 21.00 15.00
C SER A 186 9.54 20.84 13.59
N ARG A 187 8.59 21.69 13.16
CA ARG A 187 8.04 21.69 11.80
C ARG A 187 9.13 22.01 10.78
N ASN A 188 9.86 23.11 10.99
CA ASN A 188 10.90 23.56 10.07
C ASN A 188 12.01 22.52 9.95
N LYS A 189 12.39 21.88 11.06
CA LYS A 189 13.35 20.76 11.06
C LYS A 189 12.85 19.61 10.17
N MET A 190 11.59 19.18 10.33
CA MET A 190 11.04 18.12 9.48
C MET A 190 11.00 18.53 8.00
N PHE A 191 10.56 19.75 7.71
CA PHE A 191 10.41 20.24 6.33
C PHE A 191 11.74 20.23 5.59
N GLN A 192 12.82 20.60 6.27
CA GLN A 192 14.18 20.66 5.74
C GLN A 192 14.95 19.32 5.88
N ASP A 193 14.34 18.27 6.41
CA ASP A 193 14.95 16.95 6.50
C ASP A 193 14.83 16.21 5.17
N SER A 194 15.97 15.77 4.63
CA SER A 194 16.01 14.96 3.41
C SER A 194 15.52 13.52 3.65
N GLU A 195 15.61 13.02 4.88
CA GLU A 195 15.08 11.72 5.24
C GLU A 195 13.58 11.84 5.59
N PRO A 196 12.70 11.11 4.89
CA PRO A 196 11.26 11.16 5.17
C PRO A 196 10.90 10.33 6.40
N HIS A 197 10.26 10.97 7.37
CA HIS A 197 9.85 10.32 8.63
C HIS A 197 8.38 9.97 8.61
N ARG A 198 7.98 8.75 8.99
CA ARG A 198 6.57 8.31 8.94
C ARG A 198 5.70 8.75 10.12
N HIS A 199 6.31 9.20 11.22
CA HIS A 199 5.65 9.69 12.42
C HIS A 199 6.54 10.71 13.12
N LYS A 200 5.98 11.88 13.44
CA LYS A 200 6.70 12.91 14.22
C LYS A 200 7.07 12.39 15.61
N TYR A 201 6.12 11.74 16.31
CA TYR A 201 6.30 11.30 17.70
C TYR A 201 5.67 9.94 18.00
N LYS A 202 6.26 9.24 18.98
CA LYS A 202 5.81 7.96 19.52
C LYS A 202 5.70 8.05 21.05
N ASP A 203 4.86 7.20 21.64
CA ASP A 203 4.80 7.02 23.09
C ASP A 203 5.99 6.21 23.63
N GLY A 204 6.06 6.03 24.95
CA GLY A 204 7.11 5.23 25.59
C GLY A 204 7.13 3.75 25.21
N LYS A 205 6.11 3.24 24.51
CA LYS A 205 6.01 1.87 23.98
C LYS A 205 6.29 1.82 22.47
N GLY A 206 6.68 2.94 21.86
CA GLY A 206 6.94 3.05 20.43
C GLY A 206 5.69 3.15 19.54
N LYS A 207 4.49 3.27 20.12
CA LYS A 207 3.26 3.46 19.35
C LYS A 207 3.17 4.91 18.86
N PRO A 208 2.80 5.16 17.60
CA PRO A 208 2.59 6.52 17.11
C PRO A 208 1.56 7.29 17.94
N LEU A 209 1.87 8.53 18.30
CA LEU A 209 0.91 9.43 18.92
C LEU A 209 -0.12 9.91 17.87
N LEU A 210 -1.33 10.25 18.33
CA LEU A 210 -2.33 10.89 17.50
C LEU A 210 -2.14 12.41 17.58
N PRO A 211 -2.18 13.14 16.44
CA PRO A 211 -2.12 14.60 16.46
C PRO A 211 -3.41 15.17 17.04
N LEU A 212 -3.30 16.33 17.69
CA LEU A 212 -4.47 17.11 18.16
C LEU A 212 -5.15 17.81 16.99
N PHE A 213 -4.35 18.42 16.12
CA PHE A 213 -4.77 19.11 14.90
C PHE A 213 -3.56 19.25 13.96
N PHE A 214 -3.78 19.86 12.80
CA PHE A 214 -2.75 20.21 11.83
C PHE A 214 -2.69 21.72 11.69
N VAL A 215 -1.49 22.29 11.50
CA VAL A 215 -1.33 23.75 11.36
C VAL A 215 -1.12 24.09 9.89
N TRP A 216 -1.86 25.08 9.42
CA TRP A 216 -1.66 25.72 8.12
C TRP A 216 -1.57 27.24 8.30
N ILE A 217 -0.63 27.88 7.61
CA ILE A 217 -0.46 29.34 7.62
C ILE A 217 -0.87 29.88 6.26
N ASP A 218 -1.93 30.69 6.20
CA ASP A 218 -2.38 31.27 4.93
C ASP A 218 -1.48 32.43 4.45
N SER A 219 -1.76 32.95 3.25
CA SER A 219 -1.02 34.06 2.64
C SER A 219 -1.09 35.38 3.42
N LYS A 220 -2.01 35.50 4.38
CA LYS A 220 -2.13 36.65 5.30
C LYS A 220 -1.44 36.38 6.65
N SER A 221 -0.61 35.33 6.71
CA SER A 221 0.07 34.87 7.92
C SER A 221 -0.86 34.45 9.06
N LYS A 222 -2.14 34.15 8.76
CA LYS A 222 -3.07 33.63 9.77
C LYS A 222 -2.90 32.13 9.90
N GLN A 223 -2.75 31.68 11.13
CA GLN A 223 -2.72 30.24 11.46
C GLN A 223 -4.13 29.66 11.49
N HIS A 224 -4.27 28.46 10.94
CA HIS A 224 -5.48 27.66 10.95
C HIS A 224 -5.20 26.31 11.59
N TYR A 225 -6.06 25.89 12.51
CA TYR A 225 -5.99 24.58 13.16
C TYR A 225 -7.00 23.65 12.51
N LEU A 226 -6.48 22.74 11.71
CA LEU A 226 -7.24 21.88 10.83
C LEU A 226 -7.50 20.53 11.50
N ASN A 227 -8.70 19.99 11.29
CA ASN A 227 -8.98 18.60 11.62
C ASN A 227 -8.42 17.66 10.53
N ALA A 228 -8.56 16.34 10.78
CA ALA A 228 -8.05 15.32 9.87
C ALA A 228 -8.66 15.38 8.45
N LEU A 229 -9.94 15.76 8.31
CA LEU A 229 -10.60 15.87 7.02
C LEU A 229 -10.10 17.09 6.23
N GLN A 230 -10.01 18.25 6.89
CA GLN A 230 -9.47 19.48 6.28
C GLN A 230 -8.02 19.29 5.82
N CYS A 231 -7.18 18.61 6.62
CA CYS A 231 -5.80 18.33 6.25
C CYS A 231 -5.67 17.44 5.00
N ARG A 232 -6.62 16.52 4.75
CA ARG A 232 -6.62 15.67 3.54
C ARG A 232 -6.65 16.50 2.27
N GLN A 233 -7.33 17.66 2.28
CA GLN A 233 -7.37 18.54 1.13
C GLN A 233 -5.94 18.93 0.71
N PHE A 234 -5.11 19.40 1.64
CA PHE A 234 -3.73 19.79 1.38
C PHE A 234 -2.89 18.62 0.88
N TYR A 235 -2.90 17.50 1.62
CA TYR A 235 -2.13 16.32 1.25
C TYR A 235 -2.47 15.82 -0.16
N CYS A 236 -3.76 15.65 -0.45
CA CYS A 236 -4.18 15.10 -1.75
C CYS A 236 -3.88 16.07 -2.90
N ASN A 237 -4.07 17.38 -2.72
CA ASN A 237 -3.74 18.37 -3.75
C ASN A 237 -2.24 18.42 -4.03
N PHE A 238 -1.38 18.45 -3.01
CA PHE A 238 0.07 18.44 -3.23
C PHE A 238 0.55 17.11 -3.82
N TYR A 239 -0.02 15.99 -3.38
CA TYR A 239 0.28 14.69 -3.96
C TYR A 239 -0.10 14.67 -5.45
N GLU A 240 -1.32 15.11 -5.81
CA GLU A 240 -1.79 15.22 -7.19
C GLU A 240 -0.84 16.08 -8.05
N ARG A 241 -0.48 17.27 -7.58
CA ARG A 241 0.42 18.20 -8.29
C ARG A 241 1.79 17.59 -8.55
N LEU A 242 2.36 16.87 -7.59
CA LEU A 242 3.70 16.29 -7.69
C LEU A 242 3.71 14.97 -8.48
N VAL A 243 2.73 14.10 -8.22
CA VAL A 243 2.67 12.76 -8.83
C VAL A 243 2.37 12.85 -10.33
N SER A 244 1.55 13.82 -10.74
CA SER A 244 1.20 14.04 -12.16
C SER A 244 2.39 14.38 -13.04
N GLN A 245 3.48 14.90 -12.45
CA GLN A 245 4.70 15.23 -13.16
C GLN A 245 5.62 14.01 -13.37
N GLN A 246 5.42 12.93 -12.59
CA GLN A 246 6.28 11.75 -12.61
C GLN A 246 6.03 10.88 -13.84
N ASP A 247 7.11 10.36 -14.43
CA ASP A 247 7.02 9.49 -15.60
C ASP A 247 6.37 8.14 -15.27
N ASP A 248 6.56 7.62 -14.05
CA ASP A 248 5.85 6.42 -13.60
C ASP A 248 4.32 6.63 -13.57
N PHE A 249 3.84 7.83 -13.25
CA PHE A 249 2.40 8.11 -13.27
C PHE A 249 1.88 8.17 -14.70
N LYS A 250 2.60 8.86 -15.60
CA LYS A 250 2.29 8.90 -17.04
C LYS A 250 2.27 7.48 -17.63
N LYS A 251 3.20 6.62 -17.22
CA LYS A 251 3.24 5.20 -17.59
C LYS A 251 2.00 4.45 -17.11
N LEU A 252 1.53 4.67 -15.87
CA LEU A 252 0.29 4.06 -15.39
C LEU A 252 -0.93 4.52 -16.20
N GLN A 253 -1.00 5.81 -16.55
CA GLN A 253 -2.07 6.32 -17.41
C GLN A 253 -2.02 5.68 -18.80
N GLN A 254 -0.83 5.55 -19.41
CA GLN A 254 -0.65 4.88 -20.70
C GLN A 254 -1.09 3.42 -20.65
N LEU A 255 -0.64 2.66 -19.64
CA LEU A 255 -1.04 1.26 -19.45
C LEU A 255 -2.55 1.12 -19.30
N LYS A 256 -3.19 1.95 -18.47
CA LYS A 256 -4.65 1.95 -18.34
C LYS A 256 -5.32 2.26 -19.69
N ASN A 257 -4.86 3.29 -20.39
CA ASN A 257 -5.45 3.71 -21.65
C ASN A 257 -5.28 2.67 -22.77
N SER A 258 -4.23 1.85 -22.73
CA SER A 258 -4.00 0.74 -23.67
C SER A 258 -4.72 -0.56 -23.30
N GLY A 259 -5.60 -0.54 -22.29
CA GLY A 259 -6.42 -1.69 -21.89
C GLY A 259 -5.85 -2.52 -20.72
N VAL A 260 -4.70 -2.18 -20.15
CA VAL A 260 -4.10 -2.96 -19.05
C VAL A 260 -4.83 -2.69 -17.73
N ASN A 261 -5.34 -3.75 -17.10
CA ASN A 261 -5.91 -3.66 -15.76
C ASN A 261 -4.79 -3.48 -14.71
N LEU A 262 -4.97 -2.57 -13.75
CA LEU A 262 -3.97 -2.21 -12.74
C LEU A 262 -4.46 -2.55 -11.33
N GLN A 263 -3.61 -3.20 -10.54
CA GLN A 263 -3.85 -3.47 -9.12
C GLN A 263 -2.87 -2.64 -8.30
N ILE A 264 -3.35 -1.56 -7.67
CA ILE A 264 -2.55 -0.70 -6.79
C ILE A 264 -2.45 -1.36 -5.41
N ILE A 265 -1.22 -1.65 -4.97
CA ILE A 265 -0.97 -2.43 -3.76
C ILE A 265 -0.18 -1.62 -2.73
N GLY A 266 -0.71 -1.57 -1.52
CA GLY A 266 -0.03 -0.90 -0.42
C GLY A 266 -0.68 -1.13 0.94
N TYR A 267 -0.09 -0.56 1.98
CA TYR A 267 -0.48 -0.85 3.36
C TYR A 267 -1.84 -0.23 3.74
N ASP A 268 -2.13 0.95 3.18
CA ASP A 268 -3.38 1.69 3.39
C ASP A 268 -4.43 1.45 2.29
N ALA A 269 -4.05 0.73 1.23
CA ALA A 269 -4.96 0.25 0.21
C ALA A 269 -6.00 -0.69 0.82
N ARG A 270 -7.23 -0.60 0.32
CA ARG A 270 -8.36 -1.47 0.72
C ARG A 270 -9.34 -1.57 -0.45
N PRO A 271 -10.21 -2.59 -0.50
CA PRO A 271 -11.17 -2.77 -1.60
C PRO A 271 -12.19 -1.63 -1.61
N VAL A 272 -11.90 -0.58 -2.37
CA VAL A 272 -12.77 0.60 -2.58
C VAL A 272 -13.13 0.65 -4.05
N LYS A 273 -14.41 0.90 -4.35
CA LYS A 273 -14.89 1.14 -5.71
C LYS A 273 -14.90 2.65 -6.00
N PRO A 274 -14.84 3.06 -7.29
CA PRO A 274 -14.94 4.47 -7.66
C PRO A 274 -16.15 5.18 -7.05
N ASP A 275 -17.31 4.51 -7.00
CA ASP A 275 -18.56 5.10 -6.48
C ASP A 275 -18.51 5.38 -4.96
N ASP A 276 -17.69 4.63 -4.21
CA ASP A 276 -17.57 4.76 -2.76
C ASP A 276 -16.50 5.78 -2.35
N ILE A 277 -15.73 6.32 -3.30
CA ILE A 277 -14.50 7.07 -2.99
C ILE A 277 -14.75 8.37 -2.20
N LEU A 278 -15.91 8.99 -2.39
CA LEU A 278 -16.32 10.19 -1.65
C LEU A 278 -16.57 9.87 -0.16
N LEU A 279 -17.27 8.76 0.10
CA LEU A 279 -17.52 8.29 1.47
C LEU A 279 -16.20 7.93 2.16
N GLU A 280 -15.31 7.24 1.45
CA GLU A 280 -13.99 6.88 1.97
C GLU A 280 -13.12 8.10 2.25
N TYR A 281 -13.23 9.16 1.44
CA TYR A 281 -12.54 10.43 1.67
C TYR A 281 -13.06 11.17 2.91
N GLN A 282 -14.35 11.07 3.24
CA GLN A 282 -14.91 11.69 4.44
C GLN A 282 -14.67 10.85 5.70
N ASN A 283 -14.42 9.54 5.56
CA ASN A 283 -14.20 8.65 6.69
C ASN A 283 -12.85 8.93 7.39
N THR A 284 -12.89 9.69 8.49
CA THR A 284 -11.71 10.05 9.29
C THR A 284 -11.18 8.92 10.18
N LYS A 285 -11.90 7.78 10.28
CA LYS A 285 -11.46 6.62 11.08
C LYS A 285 -10.36 5.81 10.40
N LEU A 286 -10.25 5.91 9.08
CA LEU A 286 -9.25 5.21 8.26
C LEU A 286 -8.42 6.22 7.49
N PRO A 287 -7.13 5.95 7.23
CA PRO A 287 -6.32 6.82 6.38
C PRO A 287 -6.86 6.86 4.95
N PHE A 288 -6.87 8.04 4.36
CA PHE A 288 -7.00 8.23 2.92
C PHE A 288 -5.59 8.31 2.33
N GLY A 289 -4.90 7.18 2.35
CA GLY A 289 -3.48 7.08 1.98
C GLY A 289 -3.23 7.31 0.49
N HIS A 290 -1.96 7.51 0.12
CA HIS A 290 -1.55 7.77 -1.25
C HIS A 290 -2.02 6.72 -2.27
N GLU A 291 -2.20 5.46 -1.88
CA GLU A 291 -2.75 4.44 -2.78
C GLU A 291 -4.19 4.78 -3.22
N LEU A 292 -5.02 5.34 -2.33
CA LEU A 292 -6.37 5.79 -2.67
C LEU A 292 -6.34 7.08 -3.51
N VAL A 293 -5.42 8.00 -3.22
CA VAL A 293 -5.23 9.22 -4.03
C VAL A 293 -4.85 8.84 -5.46
N LEU A 294 -3.84 7.96 -5.61
CA LEU A 294 -3.37 7.45 -6.90
C LEU A 294 -4.47 6.70 -7.66
N ALA A 295 -5.22 5.81 -6.99
CA ALA A 295 -6.34 5.12 -7.62
C ALA A 295 -7.44 6.08 -8.08
N THR A 296 -7.77 7.09 -7.26
CA THR A 296 -8.75 8.14 -7.61
C THR A 296 -8.33 8.87 -8.88
N MET A 297 -7.06 9.28 -8.98
CA MET A 297 -6.52 9.95 -10.17
C MET A 297 -6.50 9.05 -11.42
N LEU A 298 -6.48 7.73 -11.26
CA LEU A 298 -6.56 6.79 -12.37
C LEU A 298 -8.01 6.41 -12.72
N TRP A 299 -8.96 6.49 -11.79
CA TRP A 299 -10.37 6.20 -12.05
C TRP A 299 -11.05 7.31 -12.84
N PHE A 300 -10.81 8.57 -12.48
CA PHE A 300 -11.49 9.70 -13.10
C PHE A 300 -10.55 10.46 -14.04
N ASP A 301 -10.96 10.59 -15.31
CA ASP A 301 -10.24 11.42 -16.28
C ASP A 301 -10.46 12.92 -16.00
N ASP A 302 -11.56 13.29 -15.34
CA ASP A 302 -11.87 14.67 -14.92
C ASP A 302 -11.50 14.91 -13.44
N PRO A 303 -10.51 15.78 -13.17
CA PRO A 303 -10.12 16.13 -11.81
C PRO A 303 -11.24 16.72 -10.94
N GLN A 304 -12.27 17.34 -11.52
CA GLN A 304 -13.39 17.88 -10.73
C GLN A 304 -14.17 16.77 -9.99
N GLN A 305 -14.00 15.52 -10.40
CA GLN A 305 -14.59 14.37 -9.72
C GLN A 305 -13.84 13.98 -8.43
N TYR A 306 -12.58 14.43 -8.27
CA TYR A 306 -11.75 14.08 -7.13
C TYR A 306 -12.36 14.60 -5.81
N PRO A 307 -12.41 13.78 -4.74
CA PRO A 307 -13.01 14.19 -3.48
C PRO A 307 -12.41 15.47 -2.89
N TRP A 308 -11.08 15.65 -3.00
CA TRP A 308 -10.39 16.82 -2.46
C TRP A 308 -10.60 18.11 -3.27
N ARG A 309 -11.25 18.04 -4.45
CA ARG A 309 -11.75 19.22 -5.19
C ARG A 309 -13.20 19.54 -4.86
N LYS A 310 -14.01 18.53 -4.51
CA LYS A 310 -15.41 18.70 -4.07
C LYS A 310 -15.53 19.21 -2.64
N PHE A 311 -14.71 18.69 -1.73
CA PHE A 311 -14.68 19.08 -0.31
C PHE A 311 -13.64 20.17 -0.05
N LYS A 312 -13.70 21.25 -0.83
CA LYS A 312 -12.76 22.37 -0.73
C LYS A 312 -13.08 23.20 0.51
N THR A 313 -12.11 23.33 1.39
CA THR A 313 -12.18 24.18 2.60
C THR A 313 -11.23 25.38 2.53
N PHE A 314 -10.19 25.31 1.70
CA PHE A 314 -9.23 26.39 1.47
C PHE A 314 -8.97 26.60 -0.03
N ASP A 315 -8.71 27.85 -0.41
CA ASP A 315 -8.08 28.21 -1.68
C ASP A 315 -6.58 28.41 -1.42
N PHE A 316 -5.72 27.62 -2.09
CA PHE A 316 -4.27 27.71 -1.95
C PHE A 316 -3.51 27.27 -3.22
#